data_AF-A0A1A9HQ52-F1
#
_entry.id   AF-A0A1A9HQ52-F1
#
_cell.length_a   1.000
_cell.length_b   1.000
_cell.length_c   1.000
_cell.angle_alpha   90.00
_cell.angle_beta   90.00
_cell.angle_gamma   90.00
#
_symmetry.space_group_name_H-M   'P 1'
#
loop_
_entity.id
_entity.type
_entity.pdbx_description
1 polymer ?
#
loop_
_entity_poly.entity_id
_entity_poly.type
_entity_poly.pdbx_seq_one_letter_code
_entity_poly.pdbx_strand_id
1 'polypeptide(L)'
;MPTRQLMVTQIKCVDDTSEGDGGDSPYVLVFMAHRNVPGGKLIRVRDPDWDDHFLKGRVVNTRQIVDEAEAGGAFVFAWLLEEDWDPDLGSGGFLQVMMQTVWNQYGQSGWANLTAAQLRSVVGPKLSTFVQASLSNDEYLGWHSFVVPSVTTETAISPLSYSGDGGSYKLTFTVRIKGG
;
A
#
# COMPACT_ATOMS: atom_id res chain seq x y z
N MET A 1 -26.03 -3.32 -4.53
CA MET A 1 -25.22 -2.15 -4.92
C MET A 1 -24.09 -2.62 -5.82
N PRO A 2 -23.60 -1.84 -6.79
CA PRO A 2 -22.49 -2.26 -7.64
C PRO A 2 -21.23 -2.48 -6.80
N THR A 3 -20.56 -3.61 -7.04
CA THR A 3 -19.30 -3.96 -6.37
C THR A 3 -18.17 -3.04 -6.86
N ARG A 4 -17.41 -2.44 -5.94
CA ARG A 4 -16.33 -1.49 -6.25
C ARG A 4 -14.98 -2.10 -5.95
N GLN A 5 -14.09 -2.13 -6.93
CA GLN A 5 -12.75 -2.68 -6.75
C GLN A 5 -11.73 -1.55 -6.61
N LEU A 6 -10.86 -1.66 -5.59
CA LEU A 6 -9.67 -0.83 -5.48
C LEU A 6 -8.52 -1.56 -6.16
N MET A 7 -7.76 -0.84 -6.99
CA MET A 7 -6.60 -1.37 -7.69
C MET A 7 -5.39 -0.47 -7.50
N VAL A 8 -4.21 -1.07 -7.38
CA VAL A 8 -2.96 -0.36 -7.69
C VAL A 8 -2.81 -0.41 -9.21
N THR A 9 -2.85 0.74 -9.87
CA THR A 9 -2.85 0.80 -11.34
C THR A 9 -1.55 1.25 -11.93
N GLN A 10 -0.79 2.08 -11.22
CA GLN A 10 0.47 2.59 -11.74
C GLN A 10 1.47 2.82 -10.61
N ILE A 11 2.70 2.40 -10.83
CA ILE A 11 3.87 2.77 -10.03
C ILE A 11 4.85 3.46 -10.97
N LYS A 12 5.34 4.63 -10.57
CA LYS A 12 6.33 5.40 -11.32
C LYS A 12 7.54 5.70 -10.46
N CYS A 13 8.73 5.32 -10.91
CA CYS A 13 9.98 5.83 -10.37
C CYS A 13 10.18 7.27 -10.89
N VAL A 14 10.27 8.23 -9.98
CA VAL A 14 10.51 9.65 -10.29
C VAL A 14 12.01 9.94 -10.20
N ASP A 15 12.66 9.38 -9.21
CA ASP A 15 14.11 9.48 -8.99
C ASP A 15 14.62 8.24 -8.27
N ASP A 16 15.87 7.88 -8.52
CA ASP A 16 16.58 6.70 -7.99
C ASP A 16 18.00 7.19 -7.67
N THR A 17 18.13 7.90 -6.53
CA THR A 17 19.17 8.93 -6.33
C THR A 17 20.43 8.48 -5.59
N SER A 18 20.40 7.34 -4.93
CA SER A 18 21.50 6.91 -4.04
C SER A 18 22.25 5.67 -4.54
N GLU A 19 21.61 4.78 -5.31
CA GLU A 19 22.09 3.40 -5.48
C GLU A 19 22.69 3.10 -6.86
N GLY A 20 22.35 3.91 -7.88
CA GLY A 20 22.92 3.82 -9.21
C GLY A 20 22.28 2.73 -10.07
N ASP A 21 21.42 3.15 -11.01
CA ASP A 21 20.92 2.38 -12.15
C ASP A 21 20.46 0.93 -11.89
N GLY A 22 19.88 0.65 -10.72
CA GLY A 22 19.10 -0.55 -10.48
C GLY A 22 19.66 -1.49 -9.42
N GLY A 23 19.49 -1.12 -8.15
CA GLY A 23 19.45 -2.07 -7.03
C GLY A 23 18.04 -2.13 -6.47
N ASP A 24 17.48 -0.96 -6.17
CA ASP A 24 16.25 -0.88 -5.38
C ASP A 24 14.97 -0.98 -6.20
N SER A 25 14.06 -1.83 -5.73
CA SER A 25 12.74 -2.00 -6.34
C SER A 25 11.60 -1.68 -5.40
N PRO A 26 10.49 -1.10 -5.90
CA PRO A 26 9.40 -0.69 -5.04
C PRO A 26 8.55 -1.88 -4.57
N TYR A 27 8.32 -1.93 -3.26
CA TYR A 27 7.39 -2.82 -2.58
C TYR A 27 6.19 -2.03 -2.09
N VAL A 28 5.02 -2.28 -2.64
CA VAL A 28 3.80 -1.64 -2.12
C VAL A 28 3.07 -2.61 -1.20
N LEU A 29 2.95 -2.24 0.06
CA LEU A 29 2.03 -2.89 0.99
C LEU A 29 0.76 -2.06 1.10
N VAL A 30 -0.39 -2.69 0.87
CA VAL A 30 -1.69 -2.03 0.96
C VAL A 30 -2.55 -2.78 1.96
N PHE A 31 -2.90 -2.10 3.06
CA PHE A 31 -3.90 -2.57 3.99
C PHE A 31 -5.20 -1.83 3.77
N MET A 32 -6.30 -2.57 3.61
CA MET A 32 -7.63 -2.04 3.49
C MET A 32 -8.53 -2.61 4.58
N ALA A 33 -9.27 -1.74 5.27
CA ALA A 33 -10.23 -2.14 6.29
C ALA A 33 -11.56 -1.42 6.13
N HIS A 34 -12.64 -2.09 6.52
CA HIS A 34 -13.98 -1.54 6.51
C HIS A 34 -14.48 -1.32 7.92
N ARG A 35 -15.07 -0.14 8.16
CA ARG A 35 -15.63 0.25 9.45
C ARG A 35 -16.63 -0.75 10.02
N ASN A 36 -17.42 -1.40 9.15
CA ASN A 36 -18.55 -2.24 9.54
C ASN A 36 -18.39 -3.72 9.14
N VAL A 37 -17.27 -4.10 8.53
CA VAL A 37 -17.01 -5.50 8.18
C VAL A 37 -15.84 -5.97 9.02
N PRO A 38 -16.04 -6.98 9.88
CA PRO A 38 -14.93 -7.62 10.56
C PRO A 38 -13.98 -8.22 9.52
N GLY A 39 -12.83 -7.60 9.36
CA GLY A 39 -11.77 -8.06 8.48
C GLY A 39 -11.00 -6.88 7.89
N GLY A 40 -9.73 -7.11 7.59
CA GLY A 40 -8.92 -6.23 6.76
C GLY A 40 -8.11 -7.08 5.80
N LYS A 41 -7.76 -6.53 4.66
CA LYS A 41 -6.99 -7.23 3.63
C LYS A 41 -5.65 -6.52 3.47
N LEU A 42 -4.59 -7.28 3.66
CA LEU A 42 -3.23 -6.84 3.38
C LEU A 42 -2.79 -7.47 2.06
N ILE A 43 -2.32 -6.64 1.14
CA ILE A 43 -1.76 -7.07 -0.12
C ILE A 43 -0.36 -6.52 -0.28
N ARG A 44 0.50 -7.35 -0.84
CA ARG A 44 1.79 -6.95 -1.36
C ARG A 44 1.70 -6.88 -2.89
N VAL A 45 2.13 -5.76 -3.44
CA VAL A 45 2.39 -5.56 -4.86
C VAL A 45 3.91 -5.52 -5.02
N ARG A 46 4.43 -6.58 -5.65
CA ARG A 46 5.84 -6.81 -6.03
C ARG A 46 5.81 -7.49 -7.39
N ASP A 47 6.77 -7.19 -8.24
CA ASP A 47 7.16 -8.05 -9.35
C ASP A 47 8.64 -8.40 -9.18
N PRO A 48 9.04 -9.69 -9.17
CA PRO A 48 10.45 -10.07 -9.14
C PRO A 48 11.27 -9.50 -10.30
N ASP A 49 10.63 -9.17 -11.42
CA ASP A 49 11.31 -8.55 -12.57
C ASP A 49 11.58 -7.05 -12.38
N TRP A 50 11.23 -6.47 -11.22
CA TRP A 50 11.56 -5.08 -10.91
C TRP A 50 12.99 -4.93 -10.40
N ASP A 51 13.47 -5.91 -9.65
CA ASP A 51 14.82 -5.97 -9.09
C ASP A 51 15.83 -5.66 -10.21
N ASP A 52 16.72 -4.70 -9.99
CA ASP A 52 17.70 -4.17 -10.96
C ASP A 52 17.15 -3.53 -12.26
N HIS A 53 15.83 -3.38 -12.42
CA HIS A 53 15.19 -2.95 -13.67
C HIS A 53 14.15 -1.83 -13.50
N PHE A 54 13.85 -1.41 -12.27
CA PHE A 54 12.88 -0.34 -11.96
C PHE A 54 13.50 1.07 -11.92
N LEU A 55 14.17 1.44 -13.02
CA LEU A 55 14.98 2.67 -13.10
C LEU A 55 14.18 3.98 -13.14
N LYS A 56 14.87 5.09 -12.88
CA LYS A 56 14.33 6.46 -13.03
C LYS A 56 13.48 6.66 -14.29
N GLY A 57 12.26 7.15 -14.09
CA GLY A 57 11.32 7.44 -15.17
C GLY A 57 10.51 6.22 -15.64
N ARG A 58 10.83 5.01 -15.17
CA ARG A 58 10.04 3.80 -15.42
C ARG A 58 8.62 3.95 -14.87
N VAL A 59 7.67 3.46 -15.66
CA VAL A 59 6.26 3.41 -15.27
C VAL A 59 5.78 1.98 -15.50
N VAL A 60 5.30 1.34 -14.44
CA VAL A 60 4.69 0.00 -14.51
C VAL A 60 3.20 0.11 -14.26
N ASN A 61 2.43 -0.54 -15.14
CA ASN A 61 0.98 -0.62 -15.06
C ASN A 61 0.57 -2.01 -14.56
N THR A 62 0.52 -2.20 -13.24
CA THR A 62 0.25 -3.52 -12.64
C THR A 62 -1.22 -3.92 -12.70
N ARG A 63 -2.13 -2.94 -12.57
CA ARG A 63 -3.59 -3.14 -12.43
C ARG A 63 -3.94 -4.25 -11.41
N GLN A 64 -3.15 -4.35 -10.34
CA GLN A 64 -3.35 -5.38 -9.33
C GLN A 64 -4.52 -5.02 -8.42
N ILE A 65 -5.45 -5.96 -8.26
CA ILE A 65 -6.65 -5.76 -7.45
C ILE A 65 -6.28 -5.87 -5.97
N VAL A 66 -6.50 -4.79 -5.23
CA VAL A 66 -6.38 -4.77 -3.77
C VAL A 66 -7.60 -5.47 -3.17
N ASP A 67 -8.81 -5.11 -3.59
CA ASP A 67 -9.97 -5.85 -3.13
C ASP A 67 -11.14 -5.91 -4.10
N GLU A 68 -11.92 -6.98 -3.94
CA GLU A 68 -13.11 -7.27 -4.74
C GLU A 68 -14.43 -7.02 -4.01
N ALA A 69 -14.45 -6.68 -2.71
CA ALA A 69 -15.69 -6.40 -1.99
C ALA A 69 -16.21 -4.97 -2.28
N GLU A 70 -17.24 -4.49 -1.57
CA GLU A 70 -17.69 -3.09 -1.70
C GLU A 70 -16.64 -2.13 -1.12
N ALA A 71 -15.57 -1.82 -1.88
CA ALA A 71 -14.46 -0.99 -1.41
C ALA A 71 -14.88 0.44 -1.01
N GLY A 72 -16.07 0.91 -1.42
CA GLY A 72 -16.55 2.25 -1.10
C GLY A 72 -16.60 2.51 0.41
N GLY A 73 -15.97 3.60 0.85
CA GLY A 73 -15.87 3.96 2.27
C GLY A 73 -14.86 3.13 3.06
N ALA A 74 -14.14 2.18 2.43
CA ALA A 74 -13.03 1.50 3.05
C ALA A 74 -11.90 2.50 3.34
N PHE A 75 -11.21 2.28 4.47
CA PHE A 75 -10.02 3.01 4.82
C PHE A 75 -8.80 2.24 4.33
N VAL A 76 -7.89 2.92 3.65
CA VAL A 76 -6.68 2.36 3.07
C VAL A 76 -5.46 2.98 3.73
N PHE A 77 -4.51 2.14 4.12
CA PHE A 77 -3.13 2.51 4.40
C PHE A 77 -2.24 1.88 3.34
N ALA A 78 -1.39 2.68 2.72
CA ALA A 78 -0.47 2.25 1.66
C ALA A 78 0.95 2.64 2.03
N TRP A 79 1.80 1.64 2.24
CA TRP A 79 3.23 1.79 2.47
C TRP A 79 3.98 1.53 1.19
N LEU A 80 5.03 2.32 0.96
CA LEU A 80 6.02 2.03 -0.05
C LEU A 80 7.33 1.73 0.64
N LEU A 81 7.94 0.64 0.22
CA LEU A 81 9.26 0.22 0.65
C LEU A 81 10.17 0.04 -0.57
N GLU A 82 11.46 -0.02 -0.33
CA GLU A 82 12.51 -0.46 -1.25
C GLU A 82 13.04 -1.81 -0.76
N GLU A 83 13.62 -2.60 -1.65
CA GLU A 83 14.41 -3.78 -1.28
C GLU A 83 15.81 -3.52 -1.76
N ASP A 84 16.76 -3.53 -0.84
CA ASP A 84 18.19 -3.34 -1.09
C ASP A 84 18.92 -4.71 -1.15
N TRP A 85 18.62 -5.61 -0.21
CA TRP A 85 19.38 -6.83 0.02
C TRP A 85 18.52 -7.89 0.74
N ASP A 86 18.15 -8.94 0.00
CA ASP A 86 17.27 -10.06 0.39
C ASP A 86 15.74 -9.76 0.36
N PRO A 87 14.90 -10.77 0.02
CA PRO A 87 13.45 -10.59 0.00
C PRO A 87 12.88 -10.57 1.42
N ASP A 88 13.02 -9.44 2.11
CA ASP A 88 12.63 -9.21 3.50
C ASP A 88 11.15 -9.55 3.77
N LEU A 89 10.29 -9.35 2.76
CA LEU A 89 8.86 -9.65 2.85
C LEU A 89 8.44 -10.94 2.12
N GLY A 90 9.40 -11.66 1.52
CA GLY A 90 9.19 -12.83 0.63
C GLY A 90 8.94 -14.16 1.33
N SER A 91 9.32 -14.30 2.60
CA SER A 91 9.17 -15.56 3.32
C SER A 91 7.73 -15.74 3.85
N GLY A 92 7.10 -16.86 3.48
CA GLY A 92 5.64 -17.09 3.46
C GLY A 92 4.84 -17.05 4.77
N GLY A 93 5.38 -16.49 5.86
CA GLY A 93 4.68 -16.27 7.13
C GLY A 93 4.66 -14.83 7.60
N PHE A 94 5.60 -13.98 7.14
CA PHE A 94 5.76 -12.62 7.65
C PHE A 94 4.55 -11.74 7.35
N LEU A 95 4.04 -11.77 6.11
CA LEU A 95 2.81 -11.06 5.73
C LEU A 95 1.59 -11.50 6.54
N GLN A 96 1.53 -12.77 6.96
CA GLN A 96 0.44 -13.28 7.80
C GLN A 96 0.55 -12.78 9.24
N VAL A 97 1.76 -12.74 9.82
CA VAL A 97 2.00 -12.16 11.16
C VAL A 97 1.74 -10.65 11.16
N MET A 98 2.16 -9.95 10.10
CA MET A 98 1.87 -8.54 9.90
C MET A 98 0.37 -8.31 9.76
N MET A 99 -0.33 -9.09 8.94
CA MET A 99 -1.78 -9.04 8.80
C MET A 99 -2.46 -9.28 10.16
N GLN A 100 -2.03 -10.28 10.92
CA GLN A 100 -2.62 -10.60 12.22
C GLN A 100 -2.32 -9.51 13.25
N THR A 101 -1.16 -8.88 13.22
CA THR A 101 -0.82 -7.77 14.12
C THR A 101 -1.60 -6.51 13.77
N VAL A 102 -1.64 -6.12 12.49
CA VAL A 102 -2.47 -5.03 11.99
C VAL A 102 -3.93 -5.28 12.37
N TRP A 103 -4.40 -6.52 12.23
CA TRP A 103 -5.74 -6.93 12.61
C TRP A 103 -5.98 -6.85 14.12
N ASN A 104 -5.06 -7.33 14.96
CA ASN A 104 -5.18 -7.23 16.40
C ASN A 104 -5.22 -5.77 16.85
N GLN A 105 -4.37 -4.93 16.25
CA GLN A 105 -4.42 -3.49 16.46
C GLN A 105 -5.74 -2.90 15.98
N TYR A 106 -6.32 -3.37 14.86
CA TYR A 106 -7.64 -2.95 14.36
C TYR A 106 -8.79 -3.37 15.27
N GLY A 107 -8.80 -4.62 15.73
CA GLY A 107 -9.87 -5.21 16.50
C GLY A 107 -9.91 -4.78 17.96
N GLN A 108 -8.75 -4.51 18.59
CA GLN A 108 -8.67 -4.19 20.03
C GLN A 108 -9.01 -2.74 20.38
N SER A 109 -9.11 -1.87 19.40
CA SER A 109 -8.83 -0.44 19.58
C SER A 109 -10.03 0.47 19.37
N GLY A 110 -11.21 -0.10 19.14
CA GLY A 110 -12.42 0.68 18.88
C GLY A 110 -12.32 1.52 17.60
N TRP A 111 -11.42 1.17 16.67
CA TRP A 111 -11.17 1.93 15.44
C TRP A 111 -12.40 2.06 14.54
N ALA A 112 -13.34 1.12 14.62
CA ALA A 112 -14.65 1.24 13.98
C ALA A 112 -15.42 2.50 14.41
N ASN A 113 -15.06 3.16 15.52
CA ASN A 113 -15.67 4.40 15.99
C ASN A 113 -14.85 5.66 15.66
N LEU A 114 -13.64 5.51 15.13
CA LEU A 114 -12.77 6.65 14.80
C LEU A 114 -13.13 7.26 13.44
N THR A 115 -12.97 8.57 13.33
CA THR A 115 -13.03 9.29 12.05
C THR A 115 -11.80 9.00 11.20
N ALA A 116 -11.88 9.25 9.88
CA ALA A 116 -10.74 9.08 8.98
C ALA A 116 -9.49 9.88 9.43
N ALA A 117 -9.69 11.08 9.99
CA ALA A 117 -8.61 11.89 10.52
C ALA A 117 -7.96 11.25 11.76
N GLN A 118 -8.78 10.72 12.68
CA GLN A 118 -8.29 10.02 13.87
C GLN A 118 -7.60 8.69 13.52
N LEU A 119 -8.12 7.95 12.54
CA LEU A 119 -7.44 6.77 12.01
C LEU A 119 -6.06 7.17 11.47
N ARG A 120 -5.98 8.19 10.62
CA ARG A 120 -4.68 8.66 10.12
C ARG A 120 -3.74 9.07 11.26
N SER A 121 -4.19 9.81 12.27
CA SER A 121 -3.30 10.34 13.32
C SER A 121 -2.90 9.31 14.37
N VAL A 122 -3.75 8.34 14.69
CA VAL A 122 -3.52 7.38 15.80
C VAL A 122 -3.04 6.03 15.27
N VAL A 123 -3.62 5.56 14.17
CA VAL A 123 -3.41 4.22 13.63
C VAL A 123 -2.24 4.19 12.68
N GLY A 124 -2.22 5.16 11.76
CA GLY A 124 -1.18 5.25 10.73
C GLY A 124 0.24 5.16 11.29
N PRO A 125 0.60 5.96 12.31
CA PRO A 125 1.92 5.87 12.94
C PRO A 125 2.20 4.50 13.56
N LYS A 126 1.25 3.90 14.30
CA LYS A 126 1.45 2.60 14.94
C LYS A 126 1.69 1.48 13.94
N LEU A 127 0.88 1.43 12.88
CA LEU A 127 1.05 0.43 11.82
C LEU A 127 2.35 0.67 11.07
N SER A 128 2.71 1.93 10.81
CA SER A 128 3.95 2.27 10.12
C SER A 128 5.19 1.93 10.93
N THR A 129 5.19 2.19 12.24
CA THR A 129 6.26 1.74 13.14
C THR A 129 6.38 0.22 13.16
N PHE A 130 5.26 -0.52 13.08
CA PHE A 130 5.31 -1.97 13.00
C PHE A 130 5.92 -2.45 11.68
N VAL A 131 5.50 -1.86 10.55
CA VAL A 131 6.07 -2.15 9.22
C VAL A 131 7.58 -1.88 9.25
N GLN A 132 7.99 -0.67 9.66
CA GLN A 132 9.42 -0.28 9.77
C GLN A 132 10.23 -1.22 10.66
N ALA A 133 9.70 -1.59 11.84
CA ALA A 133 10.40 -2.48 12.78
C ALA A 133 10.59 -3.90 12.26
N SER A 134 10.02 -4.21 11.09
CA SER A 134 10.08 -5.52 10.49
C SER A 134 10.96 -5.58 9.23
N LEU A 135 11.67 -4.51 8.92
CA LEU A 135 12.55 -4.38 7.76
C LEU A 135 14.01 -4.34 8.24
N SER A 136 14.95 -4.78 7.39
CA SER A 136 16.36 -4.96 7.78
C SER A 136 17.11 -3.66 8.05
N ASN A 137 16.94 -2.63 7.22
CA ASN A 137 17.26 -1.22 7.47
C ASN A 137 16.86 -0.40 6.24
N ASP A 138 16.64 0.91 6.36
CA ASP A 138 16.39 1.95 5.32
C ASP A 138 15.35 1.73 4.17
N GLU A 139 14.84 0.52 3.98
CA GLU A 139 13.80 0.15 3.02
C GLU A 139 12.50 0.97 3.12
N TYR A 140 12.28 1.73 4.19
CA TYR A 140 11.01 2.41 4.40
C TYR A 140 10.94 3.82 3.79
N LEU A 141 10.22 3.96 2.68
CA LEU A 141 10.01 5.25 2.01
C LEU A 141 8.85 6.09 2.55
N GLY A 142 7.89 5.47 3.24
CA GLY A 142 6.77 6.19 3.81
C GLY A 142 5.43 5.48 3.72
N TRP A 143 4.39 6.21 4.13
CA TRP A 143 3.02 5.76 4.05
C TRP A 143 2.06 6.88 3.74
N HIS A 144 0.93 6.50 3.17
CA HIS A 144 -0.22 7.36 2.96
C HIS A 144 -1.49 6.67 3.40
N SER A 145 -2.54 7.46 3.60
CA SER A 145 -3.87 6.90 3.82
C SER A 145 -4.97 7.72 3.18
N PHE A 146 -6.03 7.02 2.78
CA PHE A 146 -7.19 7.62 2.16
C PHE A 146 -8.44 6.77 2.40
N VAL A 147 -9.60 7.40 2.19
CA VAL A 147 -10.88 6.69 2.14
C VAL A 147 -11.22 6.46 0.68
N VAL A 148 -11.58 5.24 0.33
CA VAL A 148 -11.99 4.89 -1.02
C VAL A 148 -13.27 5.66 -1.37
N PRO A 149 -13.26 6.51 -2.40
CA PRO A 149 -14.44 7.29 -2.76
C PRO A 149 -15.57 6.40 -3.29
N SER A 150 -16.81 6.80 -2.99
CA SER A 150 -18.00 6.22 -3.62
C SER A 150 -18.14 6.79 -5.03
N VAL A 151 -17.64 6.05 -6.02
CA VAL A 151 -17.70 6.44 -7.43
C VAL A 151 -18.74 5.63 -8.20
N THR A 152 -19.21 6.19 -9.31
CA THR A 152 -20.12 5.56 -10.29
C THR A 152 -19.41 5.16 -11.58
N THR A 153 -18.17 5.60 -11.79
CA THR A 153 -17.31 5.28 -12.94
C THR A 153 -15.89 4.98 -12.48
N GLU A 154 -15.08 4.36 -13.33
CA GLU A 154 -13.65 4.16 -13.06
C GLU A 154 -12.97 5.52 -12.83
N THR A 155 -12.35 5.68 -11.66
CA THR A 155 -11.82 6.95 -11.18
C THR A 155 -10.45 6.72 -10.53
N ALA A 156 -9.44 7.40 -11.05
CA ALA A 156 -8.13 7.46 -10.42
C ALA A 156 -8.18 8.31 -9.14
N ILE A 157 -7.52 7.83 -8.10
CA ILE A 157 -7.22 8.59 -6.88
C ILE A 157 -5.96 9.42 -7.16
N SER A 158 -5.89 10.62 -6.58
CA SER A 158 -4.71 11.48 -6.68
C SER A 158 -3.42 10.69 -6.38
N PRO A 159 -2.39 10.78 -7.25
CA PRO A 159 -1.15 10.04 -7.04
C PRO A 159 -0.52 10.35 -5.69
N LEU A 160 -0.13 9.29 -4.98
CA LEU A 160 0.57 9.37 -3.70
C LEU A 160 2.07 9.45 -3.99
N SER A 161 2.75 10.42 -3.39
CA SER A 161 4.19 10.63 -3.59
C SER A 161 4.96 10.14 -2.37
N TYR A 162 6.00 9.37 -2.60
CA TYR A 162 6.89 8.79 -1.59
C TYR A 162 8.32 9.24 -1.90
N SER A 163 9.12 9.50 -0.88
CA SER A 163 10.52 9.93 -1.05
C SER A 163 11.34 9.55 0.18
N GLY A 164 12.50 8.98 -0.04
CA GLY A 164 13.45 8.52 0.98
C GLY A 164 14.85 8.42 0.39
N ASP A 165 15.69 7.58 0.97
CA ASP A 165 17.11 7.49 0.58
C ASP A 165 17.26 6.86 -0.82
N GLY A 166 16.63 5.70 -1.08
CA GLY A 166 16.65 5.00 -2.38
C GLY A 166 15.88 5.67 -3.52
N GLY A 167 15.14 6.75 -3.24
CA GLY A 167 14.62 7.62 -4.27
C GLY A 167 13.22 8.14 -4.03
N SER A 168 12.50 8.41 -5.12
CA SER A 168 11.15 8.96 -5.08
C SER A 168 10.22 8.33 -6.09
N TYR A 169 8.98 8.06 -5.66
CA TYR A 169 8.01 7.30 -6.43
C TYR A 169 6.64 7.94 -6.38
N LYS A 170 5.85 7.65 -7.42
CA LYS A 170 4.43 7.98 -7.48
C LYS A 170 3.60 6.73 -7.67
N LEU A 171 2.64 6.56 -6.78
CA LEU A 171 1.70 5.44 -6.79
C LEU A 171 0.30 5.95 -7.11
N THR A 172 -0.35 5.36 -8.12
CA THR A 172 -1.73 5.69 -8.49
C THR A 172 -2.65 4.52 -8.22
N PHE A 173 -3.65 4.76 -7.41
CA PHE A 173 -4.77 3.85 -7.19
C PHE A 173 -5.94 4.22 -8.10
N THR A 174 -6.70 3.23 -8.52
CA THR A 174 -7.95 3.43 -9.26
C THR A 174 -9.07 2.65 -8.60
N VAL A 175 -10.24 3.28 -8.49
CA VAL A 175 -11.47 2.65 -8.05
C VAL A 175 -12.34 2.41 -9.28
N ARG A 176 -12.80 1.18 -9.50
CA ARG A 176 -13.73 0.84 -10.59
C ARG A 176 -14.95 0.09 -10.10
N ILE A 177 -15.99 0.00 -10.93
CA ILE A 177 -17.14 -0.87 -10.72
C ILE A 177 -16.90 -2.21 -11.42
N LYS A 178 -17.09 -3.33 -10.71
CA LYS A 178 -17.05 -4.67 -11.30
C LYS A 178 -18.34 -4.90 -12.10
N GLY A 179 -18.23 -5.08 -13.42
CA GLY A 179 -19.34 -5.46 -14.30
C GLY A 179 -20.16 -4.31 -14.90
N GLY A 180 -19.50 -3.23 -15.33
CA GLY A 180 -20.08 -2.23 -16.24
C GLY A 180 -19.73 -2.53 -17.70
#